data_AF-K1UGH9-F1
#
_entry.id   AF-K1UGH9-F1
#
_cell.length_a   1.000
_cell.length_b   1.000
_cell.length_c   1.000
_cell.angle_alpha   90.00
_cell.angle_beta   90.00
_cell.angle_gamma   90.00
#
_symmetry.space_group_name_H-M   'P 1'
#
loop_
_entity.id
_entity.type
_entity.pdbx_description
1 polymer ?
#
loop_
_entity_poly.entity_id
_entity_poly.type
_entity_poly.pdbx_seq_one_letter_code
_entity_poly.pdbx_strand_id
1 'polypeptide(L)'
;MPSGRYKTHKVDLTGWNDKDNTLLWRRAWADFTNDFLERNGSPERIDHRSNAERGIDEIPTVHMGVAACQMEKKGIATEKGELNR
;
A
#
# COMPACT_ATOMS: atom_id res chain seq x y z
N MET A 1 17.22 23.72 -41.01
CA MET A 1 17.62 23.81 -39.59
C MET A 1 17.81 22.40 -39.07
N PRO A 2 18.89 22.07 -38.33
CA PRO A 2 19.07 20.71 -37.84
C PRO A 2 17.97 20.41 -36.82
N SER A 3 17.28 19.29 -37.02
CA SER A 3 16.16 18.85 -36.18
C SER A 3 16.65 18.59 -34.75
N GLY A 4 16.20 19.41 -33.81
CA GLY A 4 16.59 19.37 -32.40
C GLY A 4 16.05 18.13 -31.70
N ARG A 5 16.75 17.01 -31.82
CA ARG A 5 16.49 15.82 -30.99
C ARG A 5 17.41 15.82 -29.78
N TYR A 6 17.10 16.66 -28.79
CA TYR A 6 17.75 16.56 -27.47
C TYR A 6 17.38 15.21 -26.84
N LYS A 7 18.40 14.41 -26.49
CA LYS A 7 18.22 13.21 -25.66
C LYS A 7 18.45 13.62 -24.22
N THR A 8 17.41 13.59 -23.40
CA THR A 8 17.52 13.75 -21.96
C THR A 8 17.80 12.39 -21.32
N HIS A 9 18.81 12.33 -20.45
CA HIS A 9 19.06 11.17 -19.59
C HIS A 9 18.63 11.53 -18.18
N LYS A 10 17.69 10.76 -17.60
CA LYS A 10 17.38 10.84 -16.17
C LYS A 10 18.41 10.05 -15.41
N VAL A 11 19.13 10.70 -14.50
CA VAL A 11 20.01 10.06 -13.53
C VAL A 11 19.31 10.13 -12.18
N ASP A 12 19.16 8.98 -11.52
CA ASP A 12 18.64 8.94 -10.15
C ASP A 12 19.79 9.30 -9.19
N LEU A 13 19.64 10.40 -8.46
CA LEU A 13 20.66 10.93 -7.55
C LEU A 13 20.41 10.54 -6.10
N THR A 14 19.18 10.16 -5.75
CA THR A 14 18.74 9.95 -4.37
C THR A 14 18.39 8.51 -4.09
N GLY A 15 18.31 7.66 -5.12
CA GLY A 15 17.90 6.26 -5.00
C GLY A 15 16.45 6.11 -4.56
N TRP A 16 15.64 7.17 -4.59
CA TRP A 16 14.26 7.11 -4.11
C TRP A 16 13.39 6.13 -4.89
N ASN A 17 13.74 5.86 -6.16
CA ASN A 17 13.03 4.91 -6.99
C ASN A 17 13.59 3.48 -6.86
N ASP A 18 14.60 3.26 -6.02
CA ASP A 18 15.06 1.92 -5.71
C ASP A 18 13.98 1.16 -4.95
N LYS A 19 13.62 -0.02 -5.46
CA LYS A 19 12.59 -0.87 -4.85
C LYS A 19 13.05 -1.40 -3.50
N ASP A 20 14.35 -1.57 -3.28
CA ASP A 20 14.89 -2.07 -2.03
C ASP A 20 14.65 -1.08 -0.87
N ASN A 21 14.65 0.23 -1.18
CA ASN A 21 14.31 1.27 -0.21
C ASN A 21 12.86 1.18 0.28
N THR A 22 11.94 0.62 -0.52
CA THR A 22 10.54 0.45 -0.12
C THR A 22 10.42 -0.48 1.09
N LEU A 23 11.18 -1.58 1.11
CA LEU A 23 11.15 -2.54 2.22
C LEU A 23 11.75 -1.92 3.49
N LEU A 24 12.87 -1.21 3.34
CA LEU A 24 13.52 -0.48 4.44
C LEU A 24 12.58 0.52 5.10
N TRP A 25 11.89 1.34 4.31
CA TRP A 25 10.98 2.35 4.83
C TRP A 25 9.73 1.75 5.49
N ARG A 26 9.15 0.70 4.89
CA ARG A 26 8.00 0.01 5.49
C ARG A 26 8.35 -0.61 6.84
N ARG A 27 9.52 -1.24 6.94
CA ARG A 27 10.02 -1.78 8.20
C ARG A 27 10.20 -0.69 9.24
N ALA A 28 10.95 0.36 8.90
CA ALA A 28 11.21 1.47 9.82
C ALA A 28 9.91 2.09 10.34
N TRP A 29 8.94 2.31 9.45
CA TRP A 29 7.63 2.85 9.83
C TRP A 29 6.87 1.93 10.80
N ALA A 30 6.83 0.62 10.54
CA ALA A 30 6.18 -0.35 11.43
C ALA A 30 6.88 -0.40 12.80
N ASP A 31 8.21 -0.40 12.82
CA ASP A 31 9.00 -0.42 14.07
C ASP A 31 8.71 0.82 14.93
N PHE A 32 8.73 2.02 14.33
CA PHE A 32 8.38 3.26 15.05
C PHE A 32 6.94 3.23 15.56
N THR A 33 5.99 2.82 14.72
CA THR A 33 4.58 2.81 15.12
C THR A 33 4.34 1.84 16.27
N ASN A 34 4.96 0.67 16.25
CA ASN A 34 4.85 -0.32 17.33
C ASN A 34 5.46 0.17 18.65
N ASP A 35 6.60 0.87 18.60
CA ASP A 35 7.20 1.50 19.78
C ASP A 35 6.24 2.54 20.39
N PHE A 36 5.57 3.35 19.56
CA PHE A 36 4.54 4.27 20.06
C PHE A 36 3.29 3.55 20.61
N LEU A 37 2.81 2.49 19.96
CA LEU A 37 1.67 1.71 20.46
C LEU A 37 1.98 1.10 21.83
N GLU A 38 3.18 0.54 21.98
CA GLU A 38 3.63 -0.03 23.25
C GLU A 38 3.71 1.03 24.36
N ARG A 39 4.30 2.20 24.07
CA ARG A 39 4.37 3.31 25.02
C ARG A 39 3.01 3.82 25.46
N ASN A 40 2.00 3.70 24.61
CA ASN A 40 0.62 4.09 24.91
C ASN A 40 -0.22 2.95 25.53
N GLY A 41 0.36 1.77 25.75
CA GLY A 41 -0.35 0.61 26.32
C GLY A 41 -1.30 -0.08 25.34
N SER A 42 -1.20 0.20 24.04
CA SER A 42 -1.98 -0.45 22.99
C SER A 42 -1.41 -1.83 22.67
N PRO A 43 -2.21 -2.91 22.73
CA PRO A 43 -1.76 -4.27 22.40
C PRO A 43 -1.59 -4.51 20.89
N GLU A 44 -2.15 -3.64 20.05
CA GLU A 44 -2.08 -3.77 18.59
C GLU A 44 -0.64 -3.72 18.09
N ARG A 45 -0.34 -4.48 17.03
CA ARG A 45 0.98 -4.50 16.38
C ARG A 45 0.82 -4.50 14.87
N ILE A 46 1.66 -3.70 14.23
CA ILE A 46 1.74 -3.55 12.78
C ILE A 46 2.89 -4.41 12.27
N ASP A 47 2.63 -5.22 11.25
CA ASP A 47 3.63 -5.99 10.53
C ASP A 47 3.74 -5.45 9.10
N HIS A 48 4.96 -5.18 8.65
CA HIS A 48 5.24 -4.59 7.35
C HIS A 48 5.33 -5.63 6.22
N ARG A 49 5.33 -6.92 6.55
CA ARG A 49 5.38 -8.03 5.60
C ARG A 49 4.01 -8.24 4.97
N SER A 50 4.00 -8.82 3.79
CA SER A 50 2.75 -9.21 3.14
C SER A 50 2.01 -10.30 3.93
N ASN A 51 0.70 -10.42 3.74
CA ASN A 51 -0.11 -11.50 4.34
C ASN A 51 0.45 -12.88 3.98
N ALA A 52 0.92 -13.06 2.73
CA ALA A 52 1.59 -14.27 2.28
C ALA A 52 2.84 -14.59 3.11
N GLU A 53 3.70 -13.60 3.40
CA GLU A 53 4.89 -13.78 4.26
C GLU A 53 4.54 -14.01 5.73
N ARG A 54 3.32 -13.65 6.16
CA ARG A 54 2.78 -13.91 7.50
C ARG A 54 2.02 -15.24 7.58
N GLY A 55 1.89 -15.97 6.46
CA GLY A 55 1.12 -17.22 6.39
C GLY A 55 -0.39 -17.02 6.53
N ILE A 56 -0.88 -15.80 6.27
CA ILE A 56 -2.29 -15.44 6.32
C ILE A 56 -2.83 -15.50 4.89
N ASP A 57 -3.73 -16.45 4.61
CA ASP A 57 -4.40 -16.62 3.31
C ASP A 57 -5.56 -15.63 3.12
N GLU A 58 -5.46 -14.44 3.72
CA GLU A 58 -6.48 -13.40 3.63
C GLU A 58 -6.09 -12.46 2.49
N ILE A 59 -6.92 -12.47 1.44
CA ILE A 59 -6.75 -11.63 0.26
C ILE A 59 -7.09 -10.19 0.67
N PRO A 60 -6.26 -9.19 0.33
CA PRO A 60 -6.56 -7.80 0.62
C PRO A 60 -7.91 -7.40 0.07
N THR A 61 -8.72 -6.69 0.86
CA THR A 61 -9.98 -6.12 0.38
C THR A 61 -9.71 -5.15 -0.77
N VAL A 62 -10.39 -5.34 -1.89
CA VAL A 62 -10.34 -4.48 -3.07
C VAL A 62 -10.99 -3.13 -2.77
N HIS A 63 -10.30 -2.03 -3.02
CA HIS A 63 -10.88 -0.69 -2.80
C HIS A 63 -12.23 -0.53 -3.53
N MET A 64 -13.32 -0.35 -2.77
CA MET A 64 -14.63 -0.04 -3.32
C MET A 64 -14.66 1.42 -3.77
N GLY A 65 -14.54 1.63 -5.09
CA GLY A 65 -14.76 2.95 -5.68
C GLY A 65 -16.16 3.50 -5.37
N VAL A 66 -16.31 4.82 -5.46
CA VAL A 66 -17.53 5.56 -5.07
C VAL A 66 -18.82 4.98 -5.67
N ALA A 67 -18.77 4.50 -6.92
CA ALA A 67 -19.92 3.89 -7.60
C ALA A 67 -20.40 2.59 -6.94
N ALA A 68 -19.47 1.71 -6.52
CA ALA A 68 -19.82 0.45 -5.87
C ALA A 68 -20.43 0.69 -4.47
N CYS A 69 -19.87 1.63 -3.70
CA CYS A 69 -20.39 2.00 -2.39
C CYS A 69 -21.81 2.60 -2.46
N GLN A 70 -22.12 3.37 -3.51
CA GLN A 70 -23.48 3.90 -3.72
C GLN A 70 -24.50 2.82 -4.13
N MET A 71 -24.07 1.79 -4.87
CA MET A 71 -24.93 0.67 -5.26
C MET A 71 -25.23 -0.25 -4.06
N GLU A 72 -24.21 -0.57 -3.26
CA GLU A 72 -24.36 -1.30 -1.98
C GLU A 72 -25.32 -0.58 -1.03
N LYS A 73 -25.17 0.74 -0.86
CA LYS A 73 -26.09 1.56 -0.02
C LYS A 73 -27.54 1.54 -0.51
N LYS A 74 -27.77 1.28 -1.79
CA LYS A 74 -29.11 1.16 -2.39
C LYS A 74 -29.64 -0.30 -2.39
N GLY A 75 -28.91 -1.23 -1.76
CA GLY A 75 -29.27 -2.64 -1.68
C GLY A 75 -28.96 -3.44 -2.95
N ILE A 76 -28.16 -2.88 -3.87
CA ILE A 76 -27.72 -3.57 -5.08
C ILE A 76 -26.35 -4.18 -4.79
N ALA A 77 -26.31 -5.50 -4.65
CA ALA A 77 -25.08 -6.24 -4.45
C ALA A 77 -24.16 -6.03 -5.66
N THR A 78 -22.89 -5.71 -5.40
CA THR A 78 -21.87 -5.58 -6.43
C THR A 78 -20.85 -6.69 -6.28
N GLU A 79 -20.30 -7.21 -7.39
CA GLU A 79 -19.23 -8.23 -7.33
C GLU A 79 -18.04 -7.77 -6.45
N LYS A 80 -17.79 -6.46 -6.36
CA LYS A 80 -16.76 -5.87 -5.49
C LYS A 80 -17.14 -5.82 -4.01
N GLY A 81 -18.43 -5.75 -3.68
CA GLY A 81 -18.92 -5.83 -2.30
C GLY A 81 -18.95 -7.27 -1.77
N GLU A 82 -19.27 -8.25 -2.64
CA GLU A 82 -19.15 -9.68 -2.28
C GLU A 82 -17.69 -10.13 -2.13
N LEU A 83 -16.77 -9.64 -2.96
CA LEU A 83 -15.34 -9.95 -2.87
C LEU A 83 -14.65 -9.37 -1.61
N ASN A 84 -15.28 -8.40 -0.95
CA ASN A 84 -14.76 -7.72 0.25
C ASN A 84 -15.45 -8.13 1.56
N ARG A 85 -16.35 -9.11 1.50
CA ARG A 85 -17.10 -9.56 2.68
C ARG A 85 -16.32 -10.58 3.50
#